data_AF-A0A0B1TGD1-F1
#
_entry.id   AF-A0A0B1TGD1-F1
#
_cell.length_a   1.000
_cell.length_b   1.000
_cell.length_c   1.000
_cell.angle_alpha   90.00
_cell.angle_beta   90.00
_cell.angle_gamma   90.00
#
_symmetry.space_group_name_H-M   'P 1'
#
loop_
_entity.id
_entity.type
_entity.pdbx_description
1 polymer ?
#
loop_
_entity_poly.entity_id
_entity_poly.type
_entity_poly.pdbx_seq_one_letter_code
_entity_poly.pdbx_strand_id
1 'polypeptide(L)'
;FPQYNYRVFAQRRIRDHFEANRGVTDPVVQRELLKKAQDQLEVIRRQVAISQLYPHKKTVIEQKLEALHNYFQLILNLPFQIVLLISTFYYITMRECTKCKSNEYTNKNLVMMVNECGHPLCKNCVENLFVRNAGPCHVCGKTLRKNNFWEQVFDDPLIEKETHIRRRLRKIYNLKKDDFPSLREFNDYLERFETIVCNLCFGTDVEETEAEINAFKEANAELIEKNKKRLDEDQIWIMQNLKEDRDMKNRVDQAHDQENKEVEKSAVKDTKAIMDELRESNVPAEVILDRERKRQIEQELEEKEEAARRKKRNKEILQDRKRMAESMSFSTTQRVSGRAFEYKPPRLLLNGPPIPSKEELEAKGYLQHIRAASMARVAGGFTTHTGCLRALFDSRVDLLSF
;
A
#
# COMPACT_ATOMS: atom_id res chain seq x y z
N PHE A 1 9.91 -8.72 7.62
CA PHE A 1 9.04 -9.24 8.71
C PHE A 1 7.74 -8.46 8.66
N PRO A 2 6.56 -9.08 8.55
CA PRO A 2 5.29 -8.36 8.66
C PRO A 2 5.29 -7.61 10.00
N GLN A 3 4.92 -6.33 9.98
CA GLN A 3 4.84 -5.50 11.18
C GLN A 3 3.79 -6.13 12.12
N TYR A 4 4.27 -6.96 13.05
CA TYR A 4 3.43 -7.57 14.06
C TYR A 4 2.95 -6.45 14.98
N ASN A 5 1.68 -6.05 14.84
CA ASN A 5 1.13 -4.94 15.61
C ASN A 5 0.90 -5.39 17.06
N TYR A 6 1.94 -5.29 17.87
CA TYR A 6 1.97 -5.67 19.29
C TYR A 6 0.81 -5.06 20.09
N ARG A 7 0.33 -3.87 19.69
CA ARG A 7 -0.82 -3.20 20.33
C ARG A 7 -2.11 -3.97 20.10
N VAL A 8 -2.40 -4.35 18.86
CA VAL A 8 -3.62 -5.11 18.50
C VAL A 8 -3.58 -6.51 19.11
N PHE A 9 -2.41 -7.15 19.12
CA PHE A 9 -2.21 -8.44 19.78
C PHE A 9 -2.50 -8.36 21.29
N ALA A 10 -1.94 -7.37 21.98
CA ALA A 10 -2.16 -7.19 23.42
C ALA A 10 -3.63 -6.91 23.74
N GLN A 11 -4.30 -6.04 22.97
CA GLN A 11 -5.72 -5.74 23.15
C GLN A 11 -6.61 -6.96 22.98
N ARG A 12 -6.36 -7.79 21.96
CA ARG A 12 -7.11 -9.04 21.74
C ARG A 12 -6.88 -10.01 22.89
N ARG A 13 -5.62 -10.23 23.27
CA ARG A 13 -5.25 -11.18 24.32
C ARG A 13 -5.82 -10.79 25.69
N ILE A 14 -5.85 -9.51 26.01
CA ILE A 14 -6.51 -8.99 27.22
C ILE A 14 -7.99 -9.39 27.20
N ARG A 15 -8.70 -9.09 26.11
CA ARG A 15 -10.13 -9.42 25.97
C ARG A 15 -10.39 -10.92 26.13
N ASP A 16 -9.64 -11.75 25.41
CA ASP A 16 -9.78 -13.21 25.45
C ASP A 16 -9.57 -13.76 26.88
N HIS A 17 -8.58 -13.24 27.62
CA HIS A 17 -8.32 -13.66 29.01
C HIS A 17 -9.40 -13.18 29.98
N PHE A 18 -9.97 -11.98 29.81
CA PHE A 18 -11.06 -11.48 30.64
C PHE A 18 -12.37 -12.24 30.37
N GLU A 19 -12.65 -12.58 29.11
CA GLU A 19 -13.82 -13.39 28.74
C GLU A 19 -13.71 -14.82 29.28
N ALA A 20 -12.56 -15.46 29.13
CA ALA A 20 -12.33 -16.83 29.59
C ALA A 20 -12.43 -16.99 31.13
N ASN A 21 -12.08 -15.95 31.89
CA ASN A 21 -12.06 -15.99 33.36
C ASN A 21 -13.26 -15.25 34.00
N ARG A 22 -14.25 -14.84 33.21
CA ARG A 22 -15.41 -14.06 33.68
C ARG A 22 -16.23 -14.78 34.76
N GLY A 23 -16.26 -16.11 34.73
CA GLY A 23 -17.02 -16.96 35.66
C GLY A 23 -16.27 -17.39 36.92
N VAL A 24 -15.03 -16.96 37.11
CA VAL A 24 -14.21 -17.39 38.26
C VAL A 24 -14.62 -16.60 39.51
N THR A 25 -15.22 -17.28 40.48
CA THR A 25 -15.69 -16.71 41.76
C THR A 25 -14.81 -17.05 42.96
N ASP A 26 -13.86 -17.99 42.80
CA ASP A 26 -12.94 -18.38 43.88
C ASP A 26 -11.93 -17.25 44.20
N PRO A 27 -11.89 -16.74 45.44
CA PRO A 27 -11.01 -15.64 45.85
C PRO A 27 -9.51 -15.97 45.83
N VAL A 28 -9.12 -17.24 45.84
CA VAL A 28 -7.71 -17.64 45.71
C VAL A 28 -7.28 -17.53 44.24
N VAL A 29 -8.07 -18.09 43.33
CA VAL A 29 -7.82 -18.07 41.89
C VAL A 29 -7.89 -16.64 41.33
N GLN A 30 -8.81 -15.81 41.83
CA GLN A 30 -8.87 -14.39 41.45
C GLN A 30 -7.60 -13.62 41.80
N ARG A 31 -7.01 -13.87 42.99
CA ARG A 31 -5.75 -13.22 43.39
C ARG A 31 -4.59 -13.63 42.49
N GLU A 32 -4.52 -14.90 42.10
CA GLU A 32 -3.50 -15.37 41.16
C GLU A 32 -3.67 -14.76 39.77
N LEU A 33 -4.90 -14.68 39.27
CA LEU A 33 -5.20 -14.06 37.97
C LEU A 33 -4.90 -12.56 37.97
N LEU A 34 -5.19 -11.86 39.07
CA LEU A 34 -4.84 -10.45 39.24
C LEU A 34 -3.32 -10.24 39.26
N LYS A 35 -2.57 -11.12 39.95
CA LYS A 35 -1.11 -11.07 39.94
C LYS A 35 -0.56 -11.25 38.52
N LYS A 36 -1.07 -12.23 37.77
CA LYS A 36 -0.71 -12.45 36.35
C LYS A 36 -1.06 -11.25 35.48
N ALA A 37 -2.19 -10.57 35.73
CA ALA A 37 -2.56 -9.36 34.99
C ALA A 37 -1.62 -8.18 35.29
N GLN A 38 -1.17 -8.03 36.53
CA GLN A 38 -0.17 -7.03 36.93
C GLN A 38 1.18 -7.28 36.23
N ASP A 39 1.64 -8.53 36.20
CA ASP A 39 2.88 -8.91 35.52
C ASP A 39 2.81 -8.61 34.01
N GLN A 40 1.68 -8.93 33.37
CA GLN A 40 1.46 -8.63 31.95
C GLN A 40 1.38 -7.12 31.67
N LEU A 41 0.79 -6.34 32.59
CA LEU A 41 0.74 -4.88 32.48
C LEU A 41 2.13 -4.27 32.53
N GLU A 42 3.04 -4.79 33.35
CA GLU A 42 4.43 -4.33 33.37
C GLU A 42 5.15 -4.54 32.03
N VAL A 43 4.93 -5.70 31.40
CA VAL A 43 5.51 -5.99 30.08
C VAL A 43 5.03 -4.98 29.04
N ILE A 44 3.73 -4.65 29.03
CA ILE A 44 3.16 -3.65 28.12
C ILE A 44 3.74 -2.26 28.42
N ARG A 45 3.86 -1.86 29.70
CA ARG A 45 4.47 -0.58 30.09
C ARG A 45 5.92 -0.46 29.63
N ARG A 46 6.72 -1.52 29.78
CA ARG A 46 8.10 -1.57 29.30
C ARG A 46 8.15 -1.42 27.77
N GLN A 47 7.26 -2.09 27.05
CA GLN A 47 7.19 -1.98 25.59
C GLN A 47 6.81 -0.58 25.12
N VAL A 48 5.90 0.10 25.82
CA VAL A 48 5.54 1.50 25.53
C VAL A 48 6.73 2.43 25.77
N ALA A 49 7.45 2.26 26.88
CA ALA A 49 8.64 3.06 27.15
C ALA A 49 9.74 2.86 26.09
N ILE A 50 9.99 1.61 25.66
CA ILE A 50 10.95 1.31 24.58
C ILE A 50 10.51 1.97 23.28
N SER A 51 9.22 1.91 22.94
CA SER A 51 8.68 2.55 21.74
C SER A 51 8.80 4.08 21.76
N GLN A 52 8.77 4.71 22.93
CA GLN A 52 8.95 6.15 23.08
C GLN A 52 10.43 6.55 22.98
N LEU A 53 11.34 5.72 23.48
CA LEU A 53 12.79 5.95 23.41
C LEU A 53 13.35 5.73 21.99
N TYR A 54 12.79 4.79 21.25
CA TYR A 54 13.20 4.45 19.89
C TYR A 54 12.02 4.59 18.91
N PRO A 55 11.59 5.83 18.61
CA PRO A 55 10.48 6.05 17.68
C PRO A 55 10.90 5.57 16.28
N HIS A 56 10.04 4.80 15.61
CA HIS A 56 10.28 4.42 14.22
C HIS A 56 10.14 5.65 13.32
N LYS A 57 10.86 5.65 12.20
CA LYS A 57 10.71 6.69 11.18
C LYS A 57 9.30 6.60 10.61
N LYS A 58 8.48 7.62 10.89
CA LYS A 58 7.09 7.70 10.44
C LYS A 58 7.05 7.55 8.92
N THR A 59 6.14 6.71 8.45
CA THR A 59 5.91 6.54 7.00
C THR A 59 5.38 7.84 6.39
N VAL A 60 5.49 8.01 5.08
CA VAL A 60 4.98 9.20 4.37
C VAL A 60 3.49 9.42 4.64
N ILE A 61 2.74 8.34 4.87
CA ILE A 61 1.32 8.36 5.21
C ILE A 61 1.13 8.91 6.64
N GLU A 62 1.88 8.39 7.62
CA GLU A 62 1.84 8.87 9.02
C GLU A 62 2.26 10.34 9.14
N GLN A 63 3.22 10.78 8.33
CA GLN A 63 3.65 12.19 8.28
C GLN A 63 2.55 13.11 7.73
N LYS A 64 1.84 12.69 6.68
CA LYS A 64 0.68 13.43 6.16
C LYS A 64 -0.47 13.47 7.17
N LEU A 65 -0.69 12.39 7.91
CA LEU A 65 -1.70 12.31 8.96
C LEU A 65 -1.43 13.25 10.12
N GLU A 66 -0.16 13.41 10.53
CA GLU A 66 0.22 14.40 11.54
C GLU A 66 0.09 15.84 11.05
N ALA A 67 0.45 16.10 9.80
CA ALA A 67 0.28 17.43 9.21
C ALA A 67 -1.21 17.85 9.18
N LEU A 68 -2.09 16.92 8.79
CA LEU A 68 -3.54 17.13 8.81
C LEU A 68 -4.08 17.27 10.25
N HIS A 69 -3.59 16.47 11.19
CA HIS A 69 -3.96 16.57 12.61
C HIS A 69 -3.62 17.94 13.21
N ASN A 70 -2.42 18.44 12.94
CA ASN A 70 -1.97 19.74 13.42
C ASN A 70 -2.77 20.89 12.79
N TYR A 71 -3.14 20.75 11.51
CA TYR A 71 -4.00 21.72 10.81
C TYR A 71 -5.42 21.77 11.40
N PHE A 72 -6.02 20.61 11.70
CA PHE A 72 -7.37 20.55 12.31
C PHE A 72 -7.39 20.97 13.79
N GLN A 73 -6.33 20.71 14.56
CA GLN A 73 -6.16 21.23 15.93
C GLN A 73 -6.17 22.76 15.97
N LEU A 74 -5.56 23.41 14.97
CA LEU A 74 -5.49 24.88 14.86
C LEU A 74 -6.85 25.54 14.55
N ILE A 75 -7.75 24.84 13.85
CA ILE A 75 -9.00 25.43 13.34
C ILE A 75 -10.19 25.25 14.30
N LEU A 76 -10.25 24.15 15.07
CA LEU A 76 -11.49 23.79 15.79
C LEU A 76 -11.39 23.78 17.32
N ASN A 77 -10.21 23.97 17.93
CA ASN A 77 -10.03 23.94 19.40
C ASN A 77 -10.75 22.78 20.11
N LEU A 78 -10.85 21.62 19.44
CA LEU A 78 -11.50 20.44 19.99
C LEU A 78 -10.52 19.64 20.87
N PRO A 79 -10.95 19.13 22.03
CA PRO A 79 -10.11 18.32 22.90
C PRO A 79 -9.53 17.11 22.14
N PHE A 80 -8.30 16.72 22.49
CA PHE A 80 -7.52 15.64 21.87
C PHE A 80 -8.33 14.34 21.64
N GLN A 81 -9.25 14.04 22.54
CA GLN A 81 -10.16 12.88 22.47
C GLN A 81 -11.20 12.99 21.35
N ILE A 82 -11.69 14.20 21.02
CA ILE A 82 -12.65 14.40 19.94
C ILE A 82 -11.94 14.39 18.57
N VAL A 83 -10.71 14.90 18.46
CA VAL A 83 -9.92 14.79 17.23
C VAL A 83 -9.48 13.35 16.97
N LEU A 84 -9.16 12.58 18.02
CA LEU A 84 -8.98 11.13 17.90
C LEU A 84 -10.27 10.44 17.49
N LEU A 85 -11.42 10.79 18.06
CA LEU A 85 -12.70 10.20 17.64
C LEU A 85 -13.04 10.53 16.19
N ILE A 86 -12.85 11.78 15.74
CA ILE A 86 -13.09 12.21 14.35
C ILE A 86 -12.08 11.55 13.40
N SER A 87 -10.79 11.46 13.76
CA SER A 87 -9.77 10.81 12.92
C SER A 87 -9.86 9.28 12.90
N THR A 88 -10.34 8.65 13.98
CA THR A 88 -10.71 7.22 14.01
C THR A 88 -12.06 6.94 13.35
N PHE A 89 -12.97 7.93 13.29
CA PHE A 89 -14.19 7.83 12.47
C PHE A 89 -13.85 7.96 10.99
N TYR A 90 -12.81 8.72 10.65
CA TYR A 90 -12.36 8.93 9.28
C TYR A 90 -11.41 7.85 8.74
N TYR A 91 -10.98 6.90 9.57
CA TYR A 91 -10.10 5.80 9.13
C TYR A 91 -10.74 4.44 9.41
N ILE A 92 -11.10 3.78 8.30
CA ILE A 92 -11.86 2.53 8.16
C ILE A 92 -13.37 2.77 8.21
N THR A 93 -13.91 3.43 7.18
CA THR A 93 -15.28 3.12 6.76
C THR A 93 -15.30 1.67 6.32
N MET A 94 -15.71 0.80 7.22
CA MET A 94 -15.91 -0.63 6.95
C MET A 94 -16.81 -0.72 5.73
N ARG A 95 -16.42 -1.48 4.70
CA ARG A 95 -17.25 -1.67 3.52
C ARG A 95 -18.59 -2.26 3.95
N GLU A 96 -19.65 -1.48 3.85
CA GLU A 96 -21.00 -1.89 4.20
C GLU A 96 -21.96 -1.63 3.06
N CYS A 97 -22.88 -2.57 2.86
CA CYS A 97 -23.95 -2.39 1.90
C CYS A 97 -24.97 -1.39 2.44
N THR A 98 -25.21 -0.31 1.71
CA THR A 98 -26.16 0.74 2.12
C THR A 98 -27.62 0.25 2.18
N LYS A 99 -27.93 -0.91 1.58
CA LYS A 99 -29.26 -1.54 1.64
C LYS A 99 -29.42 -2.53 2.80
N CYS A 100 -28.54 -3.53 2.92
CA CYS A 100 -28.68 -4.61 3.90
C CYS A 100 -27.78 -4.46 5.12
N LYS A 101 -26.91 -3.45 5.15
CA LYS A 101 -25.92 -3.17 6.22
C LYS A 101 -25.00 -4.36 6.53
N SER A 102 -24.93 -5.34 5.62
CA SER A 102 -23.94 -6.40 5.69
C SER A 102 -22.57 -5.81 5.39
N ASN A 103 -21.59 -6.26 6.14
CA ASN A 103 -20.20 -5.84 6.04
C ASN A 103 -19.29 -7.06 5.88
N GLU A 104 -18.02 -6.82 5.55
CA GLU A 104 -17.01 -7.87 5.39
C GLU A 104 -16.83 -8.74 6.66
N TYR A 105 -17.10 -8.18 7.85
CA TYR A 105 -16.98 -8.88 9.12
C TYR A 105 -18.06 -9.95 9.33
N THR A 106 -19.29 -9.65 8.92
CA THR A 106 -20.40 -10.62 8.97
C THR A 106 -20.25 -11.70 7.92
N ASN A 107 -19.73 -11.35 6.74
CA ASN A 107 -19.54 -12.27 5.63
C ASN A 107 -18.23 -11.98 4.91
N LYS A 108 -17.22 -12.84 5.10
CA LYS A 108 -15.90 -12.69 4.47
C LYS A 108 -15.92 -12.82 2.94
N ASN A 109 -16.94 -13.47 2.40
CA ASN A 109 -17.15 -13.64 0.95
C ASN A 109 -18.08 -12.54 0.36
N LEU A 110 -18.29 -11.44 1.08
CA LEU A 110 -19.15 -10.35 0.62
C LEU A 110 -18.44 -9.55 -0.48
N VAL A 111 -18.93 -9.66 -1.71
CA VAL A 111 -18.46 -8.84 -2.83
C VAL A 111 -19.29 -7.56 -2.90
N MET A 112 -18.60 -6.43 -2.78
CA MET A 112 -19.19 -5.10 -2.91
C MET A 112 -19.13 -4.64 -4.36
N MET A 113 -20.21 -4.02 -4.81
CA MET A 113 -20.38 -3.52 -6.17
C MET A 113 -20.72 -2.04 -6.14
N VAL A 114 -20.15 -1.30 -7.08
CA VAL A 114 -20.37 0.14 -7.28
C VAL A 114 -20.80 0.36 -8.73
N ASN A 115 -21.47 1.48 -8.98
CA ASN A 115 -21.93 1.90 -10.30
C ASN A 115 -21.63 3.39 -10.52
N GLU A 116 -22.12 3.93 -11.63
CA GLU A 116 -21.97 5.34 -12.03
C GLU A 116 -22.48 6.34 -10.98
N CYS A 117 -23.44 5.96 -10.12
CA CYS A 117 -23.92 6.85 -9.07
C CYS A 117 -23.08 6.81 -7.78
N GLY A 118 -22.12 5.88 -7.66
CA GLY A 118 -21.18 5.84 -6.53
C GLY A 118 -21.74 5.27 -5.23
N HIS A 119 -22.92 4.63 -5.23
CA HIS A 119 -23.52 4.04 -4.03
C HIS A 119 -23.16 2.54 -3.91
N PRO A 120 -22.43 2.12 -2.86
CA PRO A 120 -21.96 0.75 -2.73
C PRO A 120 -23.09 -0.22 -2.31
N LEU A 121 -23.25 -1.31 -3.05
CA LEU A 121 -24.23 -2.37 -2.81
C LEU A 121 -23.54 -3.73 -2.81
N CYS A 122 -23.95 -4.66 -1.95
CA CYS A 122 -23.45 -6.03 -2.05
C CYS A 122 -24.04 -6.75 -3.27
N LYS A 123 -23.32 -7.75 -3.79
CA LYS A 123 -23.73 -8.57 -4.94
C LYS A 123 -25.17 -9.09 -4.82
N ASN A 124 -25.56 -9.62 -3.66
CA ASN A 124 -26.91 -10.14 -3.43
C ASN A 124 -27.98 -9.04 -3.50
N CYS A 125 -27.68 -7.84 -2.99
CA CYS A 125 -28.58 -6.69 -3.11
C CYS A 125 -28.71 -6.23 -4.56
N VAL A 126 -27.64 -6.23 -5.34
CA VAL A 126 -27.69 -5.92 -6.78
C VAL A 126 -28.55 -6.95 -7.51
N GLU A 127 -28.37 -8.24 -7.24
CA GLU A 127 -29.15 -9.30 -7.87
C GLU A 127 -30.65 -9.21 -7.54
N ASN A 128 -31.01 -8.87 -6.30
CA ASN A 128 -32.40 -8.76 -5.85
C ASN A 128 -33.08 -7.43 -6.23
N LEU A 129 -32.37 -6.30 -6.22
CA LEU A 129 -32.94 -5.00 -6.62
C LEU A 129 -33.12 -4.88 -8.13
N PHE A 130 -32.22 -5.50 -8.91
CA PHE A 130 -32.17 -5.38 -10.36
C PHE A 130 -32.57 -6.69 -11.07
N VAL A 131 -33.52 -7.45 -10.50
CA VAL A 131 -34.03 -8.71 -11.09
C VAL A 131 -34.56 -8.49 -12.52
N ARG A 132 -35.19 -7.34 -12.78
CA ARG A 132 -35.69 -6.95 -14.11
C ARG A 132 -34.61 -6.33 -15.02
N ASN A 133 -33.33 -6.53 -14.71
CA ASN A 133 -32.14 -5.96 -15.38
C ASN A 133 -31.98 -4.42 -15.30
N ALA A 134 -33.05 -3.67 -15.03
CA ALA A 134 -33.01 -2.24 -14.77
C ALA A 134 -33.87 -1.89 -13.56
N GLY A 135 -33.45 -0.88 -12.80
CA GLY A 135 -34.15 -0.41 -11.61
C GLY A 135 -33.59 0.91 -11.11
N PRO A 136 -34.29 1.61 -10.21
CA PRO A 136 -33.79 2.83 -9.61
C PRO A 136 -32.77 2.55 -8.50
N CYS A 137 -31.76 3.42 -8.36
CA CYS A 137 -30.88 3.42 -7.21
C CYS A 137 -31.69 3.69 -5.93
N HIS A 138 -31.44 2.94 -4.87
CA HIS A 138 -32.12 3.14 -3.59
C HIS A 138 -31.75 4.43 -2.85
N VAL A 139 -30.61 5.05 -3.16
CA VAL A 139 -30.18 6.32 -2.52
C VAL A 139 -30.58 7.52 -3.36
N CYS A 140 -30.19 7.55 -4.64
CA CYS A 140 -30.38 8.72 -5.51
C CYS A 140 -31.50 8.59 -6.54
N GLY A 141 -32.21 7.45 -6.61
CA GLY A 141 -33.31 7.25 -7.54
C GLY A 141 -32.94 7.13 -9.02
N LYS A 142 -31.66 7.33 -9.41
CA LYS A 142 -31.21 7.19 -10.81
C LYS A 142 -31.49 5.80 -11.35
N THR A 143 -32.05 5.71 -12.55
CA THR A 143 -32.32 4.42 -13.22
C THR A 143 -31.01 3.83 -13.73
N LEU A 144 -30.70 2.61 -13.29
CA LEU A 144 -29.43 1.94 -13.55
C LEU A 144 -29.68 0.55 -14.13
N ARG A 145 -28.71 0.08 -14.93
CA ARG A 145 -28.71 -1.26 -15.51
C ARG A 145 -27.79 -2.19 -14.71
N LYS A 146 -28.20 -3.45 -14.54
CA LYS A 146 -27.45 -4.48 -13.80
C LYS A 146 -26.04 -4.69 -14.36
N ASN A 147 -25.85 -4.60 -15.67
CA ASN A 147 -24.56 -4.81 -16.33
C ASN A 147 -23.54 -3.68 -16.08
N ASN A 148 -23.99 -2.52 -15.60
CA ASN A 148 -23.12 -1.38 -15.33
C ASN A 148 -22.60 -1.37 -13.89
N PHE A 149 -22.82 -2.44 -13.12
CA PHE A 149 -22.20 -2.62 -11.81
C PHE A 149 -20.84 -3.31 -11.96
N TRP A 150 -19.85 -2.84 -11.23
CA TRP A 150 -18.52 -3.46 -11.17
C TRP A 150 -18.10 -3.68 -9.71
N GLU A 151 -17.16 -4.61 -9.52
CA GLU A 151 -16.63 -4.93 -8.20
C GLU A 151 -15.78 -3.78 -7.66
N GLN A 152 -16.04 -3.41 -6.40
CA GLN A 152 -15.33 -2.36 -5.69
C GLN A 152 -13.99 -2.88 -5.17
N VAL A 153 -12.90 -2.30 -5.66
CA VAL A 153 -11.54 -2.65 -5.21
C VAL A 153 -11.07 -1.67 -4.14
N PHE A 154 -11.43 -0.40 -4.25
CA PHE A 154 -11.06 0.65 -3.29
C PHE A 154 -12.07 0.80 -2.15
N ASP A 155 -11.60 1.21 -0.97
CA ASP A 155 -12.49 1.42 0.18
C ASP A 155 -13.43 2.63 -0.01
N ASP A 156 -12.97 3.65 -0.74
CA ASP A 156 -13.73 4.85 -1.03
C ASP A 156 -14.54 4.71 -2.34
N PRO A 157 -15.88 4.78 -2.30
CA PRO A 157 -16.73 4.76 -3.49
C PRO A 157 -16.46 5.90 -4.49
N LEU A 158 -15.98 7.06 -4.01
CA LEU A 158 -15.68 8.21 -4.86
C LEU A 158 -14.49 7.92 -5.78
N ILE A 159 -13.42 7.35 -5.23
CA ILE A 159 -12.21 6.95 -5.98
C ILE A 159 -12.58 5.89 -7.02
N GLU A 160 -13.47 4.98 -6.68
CA GLU A 160 -13.95 3.94 -7.58
C GLU A 160 -14.73 4.54 -8.77
N LYS A 161 -15.61 5.52 -8.50
CA LYS A 161 -16.32 6.29 -9.53
C LYS A 161 -15.35 7.07 -10.43
N GLU A 162 -14.40 7.79 -9.84
CA GLU A 162 -13.38 8.56 -10.58
C GLU A 162 -12.52 7.65 -11.47
N THR A 163 -12.09 6.51 -10.95
CA THR A 163 -11.27 5.54 -11.69
C THR A 163 -12.02 4.96 -12.88
N HIS A 164 -13.32 4.67 -12.70
CA HIS A 164 -14.18 4.22 -13.79
C HIS A 164 -14.29 5.28 -14.90
N ILE A 165 -14.59 6.53 -14.53
CA ILE A 165 -14.70 7.66 -15.46
C ILE A 165 -13.36 7.87 -16.18
N ARG A 166 -12.24 7.91 -15.45
CA ARG A 166 -10.91 8.09 -16.03
C ARG A 166 -10.56 6.98 -17.01
N ARG A 167 -10.94 5.71 -16.73
CA ARG A 167 -10.74 4.57 -17.64
C ARG A 167 -11.58 4.69 -18.92
N ARG A 168 -12.82 5.21 -18.82
CA ARG A 168 -13.67 5.52 -19.99
C ARG A 168 -13.05 6.64 -20.82
N LEU A 169 -12.67 7.74 -20.19
CA LEU A 169 -12.15 8.93 -20.88
C LEU A 169 -10.77 8.70 -21.49
N ARG A 170 -9.85 7.97 -20.85
CA ARG A 170 -8.52 7.65 -21.44
C ARG A 170 -8.59 6.88 -22.76
N LYS A 171 -9.70 6.22 -23.07
CA LYS A 171 -9.91 5.56 -24.38
C LYS A 171 -10.22 6.57 -25.48
N ILE A 172 -10.79 7.72 -25.13
CA ILE A 172 -11.19 8.80 -26.03
C ILE A 172 -10.08 9.85 -26.08
N TYR A 173 -9.60 10.28 -24.92
CA TYR A 173 -8.49 11.20 -24.72
C TYR A 173 -7.17 10.41 -24.67
N ASN A 174 -6.69 9.98 -25.83
CA ASN A 174 -5.47 9.18 -25.98
C ASN A 174 -4.36 9.89 -26.77
N LEU A 175 -4.39 11.23 -26.86
CA LEU A 175 -3.30 11.98 -27.49
C LEU A 175 -2.06 11.98 -26.62
N LYS A 176 -0.90 11.91 -27.28
CA LYS A 176 0.42 11.91 -26.63
C LYS A 176 1.09 13.27 -26.81
N LYS A 177 2.16 13.50 -26.04
CA LYS A 177 2.99 14.71 -26.13
C LYS A 177 3.47 15.00 -27.56
N ASP A 178 3.78 13.97 -28.34
CA ASP A 178 4.27 14.11 -29.73
C ASP A 178 3.22 14.67 -30.69
N ASP A 179 1.93 14.60 -30.33
CA ASP A 179 0.84 15.07 -31.18
C ASP A 179 0.62 16.59 -31.03
N PHE A 180 1.33 17.25 -30.10
CA PHE A 180 1.23 18.69 -29.83
C PHE A 180 2.51 19.44 -30.21
N PRO A 181 2.41 20.66 -30.76
CA PRO A 181 3.57 21.47 -31.13
C PRO A 181 4.30 22.05 -29.90
N SER A 182 3.59 22.26 -28.79
CA SER A 182 4.14 22.88 -27.58
C SER A 182 3.81 22.09 -26.31
N LEU A 183 4.71 22.16 -25.32
CA LEU A 183 4.49 21.55 -24.01
C LEU A 183 3.33 22.20 -23.25
N ARG A 184 3.05 23.49 -23.51
CA ARG A 184 1.96 24.21 -22.86
C ARG A 184 0.61 23.66 -23.31
N GLU A 185 0.38 23.52 -24.62
CA GLU A 185 -0.86 22.95 -25.14
C GLU A 185 -1.11 21.51 -24.63
N PHE A 186 -0.04 20.71 -24.50
CA PHE A 186 -0.16 19.39 -23.91
C PHE A 186 -0.58 19.43 -22.43
N ASN A 187 -0.05 20.37 -21.64
CA ASN A 187 -0.45 20.54 -20.25
C ASN A 187 -1.88 21.08 -20.13
N ASP A 188 -2.27 22.04 -20.98
CA ASP A 188 -3.64 22.58 -21.02
C ASP A 188 -4.64 21.47 -21.39
N TYR A 189 -4.26 20.57 -22.30
CA TYR A 189 -5.02 19.36 -22.64
C TYR A 189 -5.20 18.42 -21.45
N LEU A 190 -4.14 18.17 -20.66
CA LEU A 190 -4.22 17.35 -19.45
C LEU A 190 -5.06 18.01 -18.36
N GLU A 191 -4.96 19.33 -18.20
CA GLU A 191 -5.77 20.08 -17.26
C GLU A 191 -7.26 20.08 -17.65
N ARG A 192 -7.56 20.21 -18.95
CA ARG A 192 -8.93 20.06 -19.47
C ARG A 192 -9.47 18.66 -19.22
N PHE A 193 -8.65 17.62 -19.43
CA PHE A 193 -9.02 16.25 -19.11
C PHE A 193 -9.40 16.07 -17.63
N GLU A 194 -8.60 16.60 -16.70
CA GLU A 194 -8.90 16.52 -15.26
C GLU A 194 -10.15 17.35 -14.89
N THR A 195 -10.38 18.48 -15.54
CA THR A 195 -11.62 19.27 -15.39
C THR A 195 -12.85 18.44 -15.77
N ILE A 196 -12.80 17.75 -16.92
CA ILE A 196 -13.87 16.86 -17.39
C ILE A 196 -14.10 15.70 -16.41
N VAL A 197 -13.02 15.09 -15.89
CA VAL A 197 -13.12 14.02 -14.88
C VAL A 197 -13.79 14.54 -13.61
N CYS A 198 -13.39 15.70 -13.10
CA CYS A 198 -13.97 16.33 -11.92
C CYS A 198 -15.47 16.64 -12.12
N ASN A 199 -15.84 17.25 -13.24
CA ASN A 199 -17.24 17.58 -13.56
C ASN A 199 -18.13 16.33 -13.53
N LEU A 200 -17.71 15.25 -14.21
CA LEU A 200 -18.46 13.98 -14.22
C LEU A 200 -18.46 13.28 -12.84
N CYS A 201 -17.37 13.41 -12.07
CA CYS A 201 -17.26 12.80 -10.75
C CYS A 201 -18.24 13.45 -9.75
N PHE A 202 -18.35 14.78 -9.74
CA PHE A 202 -19.25 15.51 -8.85
C PHE A 202 -20.65 15.72 -9.41
N GLY A 203 -20.85 15.51 -10.72
CA GLY A 203 -22.14 15.70 -11.37
C GLY A 203 -22.45 17.17 -11.68
N THR A 204 -21.41 17.99 -11.85
CA THR A 204 -21.52 19.39 -12.29
C THR A 204 -21.56 19.41 -13.82
N ASP A 205 -22.54 20.08 -14.41
CA ASP A 205 -22.68 20.30 -15.86
C ASP A 205 -22.46 19.04 -16.73
N VAL A 206 -23.12 17.94 -16.34
CA VAL A 206 -22.94 16.62 -16.97
C VAL A 206 -23.32 16.64 -18.46
N GLU A 207 -24.39 17.32 -18.83
CA GLU A 207 -24.89 17.36 -20.22
C GLU A 207 -23.91 18.09 -21.15
N GLU A 208 -23.40 19.26 -20.71
CA GLU A 208 -22.41 20.03 -21.48
C GLU A 208 -21.09 19.28 -21.59
N THR A 209 -20.63 18.70 -20.49
CA THR A 209 -19.39 17.92 -20.45
C THR A 209 -19.49 16.68 -21.35
N GLU A 210 -20.62 15.97 -21.36
CA GLU A 210 -20.83 14.84 -22.28
C GLU A 210 -20.94 15.27 -23.74
N ALA A 211 -21.54 16.44 -24.02
CA ALA A 211 -21.57 17.01 -25.36
C ALA A 211 -20.16 17.34 -25.87
N GLU A 212 -19.31 17.94 -25.03
CA GLU A 212 -17.90 18.21 -25.36
C GLU A 212 -17.12 16.93 -25.63
N ILE A 213 -17.31 15.89 -24.80
CA ILE A 213 -16.66 14.58 -25.00
C ILE A 213 -17.07 13.98 -26.35
N ASN A 214 -18.35 14.08 -26.73
CA ASN A 214 -18.84 13.56 -27.99
C ASN A 214 -18.30 14.35 -29.18
N ALA A 215 -18.30 15.69 -29.11
CA ALA A 215 -17.72 16.54 -30.14
C ALA A 215 -16.23 16.26 -30.34
N PHE A 216 -15.48 16.09 -29.24
CA PHE A 216 -14.07 15.74 -29.28
C PHE A 216 -13.83 14.36 -29.91
N LYS A 217 -14.66 13.38 -29.55
CA LYS A 217 -14.60 12.02 -30.09
C LYS A 217 -14.86 11.98 -31.59
N GLU A 218 -15.81 12.78 -32.08
CA GLU A 218 -16.13 12.88 -33.51
C GLU A 218 -15.02 13.59 -34.28
N ALA A 219 -14.52 14.72 -33.75
CA ALA A 219 -13.46 15.49 -34.39
C ALA A 219 -12.12 14.73 -34.48
N ASN A 220 -11.82 13.87 -33.50
CA ASN A 220 -10.53 13.17 -33.40
C ASN A 220 -10.61 11.66 -33.65
N ALA A 221 -11.72 11.15 -34.21
CA ALA A 221 -11.96 9.71 -34.35
C ALA A 221 -10.80 8.95 -35.04
N GLU A 222 -10.28 9.50 -36.13
CA GLU A 222 -9.17 8.91 -36.89
C GLU A 222 -7.87 8.89 -36.08
N LEU A 223 -7.58 9.99 -35.39
CA LEU A 223 -6.37 10.14 -34.58
C LEU A 223 -6.41 9.19 -33.38
N ILE A 224 -7.58 9.04 -32.75
CA ILE A 224 -7.82 8.12 -31.64
C ILE A 224 -7.55 6.69 -32.07
N GLU A 225 -8.08 6.25 -33.23
CA GLU A 225 -7.89 4.89 -33.72
C GLU A 225 -6.43 4.62 -34.11
N LYS A 226 -5.73 5.61 -34.68
CA LYS A 226 -4.28 5.52 -34.97
C LYS A 226 -3.46 5.40 -33.69
N ASN A 227 -3.74 6.22 -32.69
CA ASN A 227 -3.04 6.20 -31.40
C ASN A 227 -3.33 4.93 -30.59
N LYS A 228 -4.51 4.32 -30.77
CA LYS A 228 -4.85 3.04 -30.13
C LYS A 228 -4.01 1.87 -30.66
N LYS A 229 -3.58 1.91 -31.92
CA LYS A 229 -2.69 0.91 -32.53
C LYS A 229 -1.22 1.16 -32.21
N ARG A 230 -0.84 2.40 -31.92
CA ARG A 230 0.52 2.78 -31.53
C ARG A 230 0.80 2.34 -30.09
N LEU A 231 1.39 1.14 -29.95
CA LEU A 231 1.91 0.68 -28.67
C LEU A 231 2.98 1.66 -28.17
N ASP A 232 2.99 1.87 -26.85
CA ASP A 232 4.01 2.68 -26.20
C ASP A 232 5.37 1.98 -26.23
N GLU A 233 6.48 2.73 -26.20
CA GLU A 233 7.82 2.13 -26.11
C GLU A 233 7.92 1.21 -24.89
N ASP A 234 7.40 1.67 -23.75
CA ASP A 234 7.31 0.87 -22.52
C ASP A 234 6.42 -0.37 -22.70
N GLN A 235 5.31 -0.26 -23.43
CA GLN A 235 4.42 -1.39 -23.67
C GLN A 235 5.06 -2.44 -24.58
N ILE A 236 5.80 -2.00 -25.62
CA ILE A 236 6.57 -2.87 -26.50
C ILE A 236 7.64 -3.59 -25.69
N TRP A 237 8.38 -2.85 -24.85
CA TRP A 237 9.41 -3.40 -23.98
C TRP A 237 8.84 -4.43 -22.99
N ILE A 238 7.73 -4.11 -22.31
CA ILE A 238 7.03 -5.04 -21.40
C ILE A 238 6.60 -6.30 -22.16
N MET A 239 5.99 -6.14 -23.34
CA MET A 239 5.50 -7.26 -24.14
C MET A 239 6.66 -8.18 -24.59
N GLN A 240 7.78 -7.59 -24.99
CA GLN A 240 8.98 -8.33 -25.37
C GLN A 240 9.56 -9.11 -24.19
N ASN A 241 9.72 -8.47 -23.03
CA ASN A 241 10.22 -9.16 -21.84
C ASN A 241 9.31 -10.30 -21.39
N LEU A 242 7.99 -10.10 -21.40
CA LEU A 242 7.04 -11.16 -21.06
C LEU A 242 7.09 -12.33 -22.04
N LYS A 243 7.36 -12.05 -23.32
CA LYS A 243 7.55 -13.09 -24.34
C LYS A 243 8.84 -13.87 -24.07
N GLU A 244 9.95 -13.18 -23.83
CA GLU A 244 11.25 -13.80 -23.53
C GLU A 244 11.19 -14.67 -22.25
N ASP A 245 10.53 -14.19 -21.19
CA ASP A 245 10.30 -14.95 -19.96
C ASP A 245 9.44 -16.20 -20.21
N ARG A 246 8.39 -16.09 -21.04
CA ARG A 246 7.55 -17.22 -21.42
C ARG A 246 8.33 -18.24 -22.24
N ASP A 247 9.11 -17.80 -23.21
CA ASP A 247 9.91 -18.67 -24.08
C ASP A 247 11.04 -19.35 -23.29
N MET A 248 11.61 -18.66 -22.29
CA MET A 248 12.56 -19.26 -21.35
C MET A 248 11.88 -20.33 -20.50
N LYS A 249 10.69 -20.05 -19.93
CA LYS A 249 9.93 -21.02 -19.15
C LYS A 249 9.58 -22.25 -19.98
N ASN A 250 9.05 -22.07 -21.19
CA ASN A 250 8.71 -23.16 -22.09
C ASN A 250 9.92 -24.05 -22.43
N ARG A 251 11.10 -23.45 -22.63
CA ARG A 251 12.34 -24.22 -22.87
C ARG A 251 12.75 -25.06 -21.68
N VAL A 252 12.63 -24.51 -20.46
CA VAL A 252 12.92 -25.24 -19.22
C VAL A 252 11.91 -26.38 -19.01
N ASP A 253 10.63 -26.11 -19.20
CA ASP A 253 9.57 -27.12 -19.05
C ASP A 253 9.75 -28.25 -20.07
N GLN A 254 10.06 -27.92 -21.34
CA GLN A 254 10.36 -28.92 -22.37
C GLN A 254 11.59 -29.76 -22.07
N ALA A 255 12.67 -29.15 -21.57
CA ALA A 255 13.88 -29.88 -21.18
C ALA A 255 13.59 -30.85 -20.03
N HIS A 256 12.82 -30.41 -19.02
CA HIS A 256 12.41 -31.26 -17.90
C HIS A 256 11.52 -32.42 -18.34
N ASP A 257 10.57 -32.17 -19.25
CA ASP A 257 9.71 -33.22 -19.81
C ASP A 257 10.51 -34.24 -20.64
N GLN A 258 11.55 -33.80 -21.33
CA GLN A 258 12.43 -34.69 -22.09
C GLN A 258 13.30 -35.55 -21.17
N GLU A 259 13.91 -34.96 -20.14
CA GLU A 259 14.66 -35.68 -19.09
C GLU A 259 13.78 -36.75 -18.43
N ASN A 260 12.54 -36.41 -18.03
CA ASN A 260 11.63 -37.37 -17.41
C ASN A 260 11.27 -38.55 -18.33
N LYS A 261 11.05 -38.29 -19.62
CA LYS A 261 10.78 -39.35 -20.61
C LYS A 261 12.00 -40.24 -20.83
N GLU A 262 13.21 -39.71 -20.73
CA GLU A 262 14.44 -40.50 -20.83
C GLU A 262 14.63 -41.40 -19.60
N VAL A 263 14.36 -40.89 -18.39
CA VAL A 263 14.36 -41.67 -17.15
C VAL A 263 13.29 -42.78 -17.17
N GLU A 264 12.08 -42.49 -17.65
CA GLU A 264 11.03 -43.50 -17.78
C GLU A 264 11.43 -44.60 -18.79
N LYS A 265 12.06 -44.22 -19.91
CA LYS A 265 12.58 -45.19 -20.90
C LYS A 265 13.75 -46.02 -20.36
N SER A 266 14.66 -45.45 -19.58
CA SER A 266 15.77 -46.21 -18.99
C SER A 266 15.26 -47.19 -17.92
N ALA A 267 14.32 -46.77 -17.07
CA ALA A 267 13.69 -47.66 -16.08
C ALA A 267 13.01 -48.88 -16.73
N VAL A 268 12.33 -48.70 -17.88
CA VAL A 268 11.74 -49.81 -18.65
C VAL A 268 12.81 -50.71 -19.29
N LYS A 269 13.95 -50.17 -19.71
CA LYS A 269 15.07 -50.97 -20.23
C LYS A 269 15.76 -51.78 -19.14
N ASP A 270 15.95 -51.19 -17.96
CA ASP A 270 16.60 -51.85 -16.83
C ASP A 270 15.75 -53.01 -16.31
N THR A 271 14.44 -52.81 -16.15
CA THR A 271 13.52 -53.90 -15.78
C THR A 271 13.49 -55.04 -16.79
N LYS A 272 13.57 -54.74 -18.09
CA LYS A 272 13.65 -55.76 -19.15
C LYS A 272 14.99 -56.50 -19.14
N ALA A 273 16.11 -55.80 -18.95
CA ALA A 273 17.44 -56.40 -18.88
C ALA A 273 17.56 -57.38 -17.70
N ILE A 274 16.99 -57.03 -16.55
CA ILE A 274 16.92 -57.92 -15.38
C ILE A 274 16.13 -59.20 -15.71
N MET A 275 15.01 -59.06 -16.44
CA MET A 275 14.18 -60.19 -16.86
C MET A 275 14.91 -61.12 -17.86
N ASP A 276 15.68 -60.54 -18.78
CA ASP A 276 16.47 -61.29 -19.77
C ASP A 276 17.68 -62.00 -19.12
N GLU A 277 18.37 -61.36 -18.15
CA GLU A 277 19.49 -61.97 -17.40
C GLU A 277 19.03 -63.17 -16.55
N LEU A 278 17.84 -63.09 -15.95
CA LEU A 278 17.20 -64.20 -15.23
C LEU A 278 16.79 -65.36 -16.16
N ARG A 279 16.53 -65.09 -17.45
CA ARG A 279 16.14 -66.11 -18.43
C ARG A 279 17.35 -66.86 -18.99
N GLU A 280 18.47 -66.16 -19.19
CA GLU A 280 19.63 -66.67 -19.95
C GLU A 280 20.73 -67.26 -19.07
N SER A 281 20.81 -66.86 -17.81
CA SER A 281 21.83 -67.33 -16.90
C SER A 281 21.35 -68.50 -16.02
N ASN A 282 22.21 -69.49 -15.81
CA ASN A 282 21.96 -70.64 -14.92
C ASN A 282 22.43 -70.40 -13.48
N VAL A 283 22.56 -69.13 -13.07
CA VAL A 283 23.02 -68.74 -11.73
C VAL A 283 21.82 -68.67 -10.78
N PRO A 284 21.95 -69.03 -9.49
CA PRO A 284 20.85 -68.91 -8.54
C PRO A 284 20.28 -67.48 -8.50
N ALA A 285 18.95 -67.36 -8.61
CA ALA A 285 18.24 -66.08 -8.73
C ALA A 285 18.56 -65.09 -7.61
N GLU A 286 18.84 -65.58 -6.40
CA GLU A 286 19.20 -64.78 -5.22
C GLU A 286 20.50 -63.98 -5.44
N VAL A 287 21.49 -64.56 -6.10
CA VAL A 287 22.78 -63.90 -6.37
C VAL A 287 22.64 -62.80 -7.43
N ILE A 288 21.72 -62.97 -8.39
CA ILE A 288 21.45 -61.98 -9.44
C ILE A 288 20.71 -60.78 -8.82
N LEU A 289 19.71 -61.02 -7.99
CA LEU A 289 18.96 -59.97 -7.29
C LEU A 289 19.83 -59.18 -6.30
N ASP A 290 20.78 -59.82 -5.62
CA ASP A 290 21.71 -59.14 -4.71
C ASP A 290 22.70 -58.21 -5.45
N ARG A 291 23.20 -58.65 -6.62
CA ARG A 291 24.04 -57.80 -7.47
C ARG A 291 23.26 -56.59 -7.98
N GLU A 292 22.00 -56.79 -8.36
CA GLU A 292 21.17 -55.72 -8.88
C GLU A 292 20.72 -54.75 -7.79
N ARG A 293 20.39 -55.25 -6.59
CA ARG A 293 20.11 -54.41 -5.42
C ARG A 293 21.32 -53.53 -5.09
N LYS A 294 22.54 -54.05 -5.19
CA LYS A 294 23.76 -53.26 -5.00
C LYS A 294 23.91 -52.16 -6.05
N ARG A 295 23.66 -52.46 -7.33
CA ARG A 295 23.68 -51.45 -8.42
C ARG A 295 22.61 -50.38 -8.22
N GLN A 296 21.39 -50.75 -7.84
CA GLN A 296 20.30 -49.80 -7.57
C GLN A 296 20.65 -48.85 -6.41
N ILE A 297 21.27 -49.35 -5.34
CA ILE A 297 21.72 -48.51 -4.21
C ILE A 297 22.82 -47.53 -4.65
N GLU A 298 23.79 -47.98 -5.45
CA GLU A 298 24.85 -47.11 -6.00
C GLU A 298 24.27 -46.04 -6.93
N GLN A 299 23.32 -46.39 -7.82
CA GLN A 299 22.62 -45.44 -8.69
C GLN A 299 21.77 -44.43 -7.90
N GLU A 300 21.03 -44.87 -6.88
CA GLU A 300 20.19 -43.98 -6.06
C GLU A 300 21.04 -42.97 -5.24
N LEU A 301 22.25 -43.39 -4.82
CA LEU A 301 23.20 -42.51 -4.14
C LEU A 301 23.77 -41.45 -5.09
N GLU A 302 24.14 -41.83 -6.32
CA GLU A 302 24.59 -40.88 -7.35
C GLU A 302 23.48 -39.89 -7.73
N GLU A 303 22.25 -40.37 -7.92
CA GLU A 303 21.11 -39.51 -8.26
C GLU A 303 20.79 -38.51 -7.14
N LYS A 304 20.88 -38.93 -5.87
CA LYS A 304 20.75 -38.03 -4.70
C LYS A 304 21.84 -36.97 -4.65
N GLU A 305 23.09 -37.32 -4.98
CA GLU A 305 24.19 -36.36 -5.02
C GLU A 305 24.00 -35.36 -6.18
N GLU A 306 23.61 -35.83 -7.36
CA GLU A 306 23.37 -34.98 -8.52
C GLU A 306 22.16 -34.06 -8.32
N ALA A 307 21.08 -34.55 -7.71
CA ALA A 307 19.93 -33.74 -7.33
C ALA A 307 20.31 -32.65 -6.31
N ALA A 308 21.21 -32.93 -5.37
CA ALA A 308 21.73 -31.93 -4.44
C ALA A 308 22.56 -30.85 -5.15
N ARG A 309 23.40 -31.26 -6.13
CA ARG A 309 24.16 -30.32 -6.99
C ARG A 309 23.23 -29.46 -7.85
N ARG A 310 22.16 -30.03 -8.42
CA ARG A 310 21.14 -29.31 -9.21
C ARG A 310 20.37 -28.31 -8.34
N LYS A 311 19.98 -28.68 -7.12
CA LYS A 311 19.35 -27.77 -6.14
C LYS A 311 20.27 -26.60 -5.79
N LYS A 312 21.58 -26.84 -5.62
CA LYS A 312 22.56 -25.77 -5.37
C LYS A 312 22.67 -24.80 -6.55
N ARG A 313 22.79 -25.32 -7.79
CA ARG A 313 22.82 -24.50 -9.02
C ARG A 313 21.53 -23.67 -9.20
N ASN A 314 20.37 -24.27 -9.02
CA ASN A 314 19.08 -23.55 -9.12
C ASN A 314 18.95 -22.46 -8.05
N LYS A 315 19.48 -22.68 -6.84
CA LYS A 315 19.49 -21.68 -5.77
C LYS A 315 20.40 -20.50 -6.11
N GLU A 316 21.55 -20.74 -6.74
CA GLU A 316 22.48 -19.70 -7.22
C GLU A 316 21.86 -18.89 -8.36
N ILE A 317 21.26 -19.54 -9.37
CA ILE A 317 20.54 -18.86 -10.46
C ILE A 317 19.37 -18.02 -9.92
N LEU A 318 18.62 -18.52 -8.93
CA LEU A 318 17.54 -17.76 -8.31
C LEU A 318 18.07 -16.55 -7.53
N GLN A 319 19.22 -16.67 -6.86
CA GLN A 319 19.86 -15.53 -6.20
C GLN A 319 20.36 -14.50 -7.22
N ASP A 320 20.92 -14.92 -8.35
CA ASP A 320 21.38 -13.99 -9.38
C ASP A 320 20.22 -13.32 -10.12
N ARG A 321 19.12 -14.05 -10.41
CA ARG A 321 17.86 -13.42 -10.88
C ARG A 321 17.32 -12.43 -9.86
N LYS A 322 17.39 -12.74 -8.56
CA LYS A 322 16.97 -11.82 -7.51
C LYS A 322 17.85 -10.56 -7.48
N ARG A 323 19.17 -10.69 -7.62
CA ARG A 323 20.11 -9.57 -7.70
C ARG A 323 19.88 -8.71 -8.95
N MET A 324 19.61 -9.33 -10.10
CA MET A 324 19.24 -8.61 -11.34
C MET A 324 17.87 -7.94 -11.23
N ALA A 325 16.90 -8.57 -10.59
CA ALA A 325 15.60 -7.95 -10.33
C ALA A 325 15.72 -6.79 -9.33
N GLU A 326 16.57 -6.91 -8.31
CA GLU A 326 16.89 -5.84 -7.37
C GLU A 326 17.63 -4.69 -8.08
N SER A 327 18.48 -4.97 -9.07
CA SER A 327 19.16 -3.93 -9.87
C SER A 327 18.27 -3.27 -10.92
N MET A 328 17.23 -3.96 -11.41
CA MET A 328 16.20 -3.44 -12.32
C MET A 328 15.01 -2.81 -11.58
N SER A 329 14.83 -3.10 -10.28
CA SER A 329 13.80 -2.47 -9.47
C SER A 329 14.19 -1.02 -9.16
N PHE A 330 13.29 -0.12 -9.52
CA PHE A 330 13.39 1.31 -9.29
C PHE A 330 13.69 1.61 -7.80
N SER A 331 14.74 2.40 -7.55
CA SER A 331 15.06 3.12 -6.31
C SER A 331 15.86 2.40 -5.20
N THR A 332 17.18 2.67 -5.18
CA THR A 332 17.92 2.97 -3.93
C THR A 332 19.08 3.96 -4.18
N THR A 333 19.55 4.12 -5.42
CA THR A 333 20.51 5.18 -5.75
C THR A 333 19.82 6.25 -6.58
N GLN A 334 19.09 7.13 -5.91
CA GLN A 334 18.87 8.46 -6.43
C GLN A 334 20.27 9.05 -6.66
N ARG A 335 20.75 9.03 -7.91
CA ARG A 335 21.95 9.77 -8.29
C ARG A 335 21.63 11.22 -7.94
N VAL A 336 22.21 11.73 -6.86
CA VAL A 336 22.10 13.14 -6.47
C VAL A 336 22.92 13.92 -7.51
N SER A 337 22.37 14.05 -8.71
CA SER A 337 22.79 15.02 -9.70
C SER A 337 22.03 16.29 -9.43
N GLY A 338 22.48 17.03 -8.42
CA GLY A 338 21.98 18.34 -8.05
C GLY A 338 22.98 18.98 -7.10
N ARG A 339 23.26 20.29 -7.27
CA ARG A 339 24.08 21.03 -6.30
C ARG A 339 23.48 20.84 -4.91
N ALA A 340 24.34 20.61 -3.91
CA ALA A 340 23.92 20.53 -2.52
C ALA A 340 23.05 21.75 -2.18
N PHE A 341 21.91 21.52 -1.52
CA PHE A 341 21.02 22.59 -1.13
C PHE A 341 21.75 23.52 -0.16
N GLU A 342 22.04 24.73 -0.61
CA GLU A 342 22.56 25.80 0.22
C GLU A 342 21.37 26.55 0.82
N TYR A 343 21.13 26.36 2.11
CA TYR A 343 20.05 27.04 2.80
C TYR A 343 20.30 28.54 2.82
N LYS A 344 19.50 29.29 2.07
CA LYS A 344 19.40 30.74 2.17
C LYS A 344 18.22 31.06 3.09
N PRO A 345 18.46 31.63 4.29
CA PRO A 345 17.36 32.00 5.17
C PRO A 345 16.41 32.96 4.42
N PRO A 346 15.09 32.76 4.51
CA PRO A 346 14.13 33.62 3.84
C PRO A 346 14.32 35.06 4.30
N ARG A 347 14.48 35.99 3.35
CA ARG A 347 14.53 37.42 3.64
C ARG A 347 13.12 37.88 3.99
N LEU A 348 12.80 37.87 5.27
CA LEU A 348 11.60 38.50 5.78
C LEU A 348 11.78 40.02 5.66
N LEU A 349 11.06 40.66 4.75
CA LEU A 349 11.00 42.12 4.63
C LEU A 349 10.18 42.67 5.80
N LEU A 350 10.82 42.79 6.95
CA LEU A 350 10.20 43.31 8.17
C LEU A 350 10.21 44.85 8.11
N ASN A 351 9.09 45.47 7.76
CA ASN A 351 8.92 46.92 7.88
C ASN A 351 8.81 47.31 9.36
N GLY A 352 9.92 47.73 9.99
CA GLY A 352 9.92 48.21 11.38
C GLY A 352 11.31 48.24 12.03
N PRO A 353 11.46 48.88 13.20
CA PRO A 353 12.75 48.97 13.91
C PRO A 353 13.30 47.57 14.21
N PRO A 354 14.62 47.33 14.18
CA PRO A 354 15.19 46.01 14.45
C PRO A 354 14.84 45.50 15.85
N ILE A 355 14.79 44.18 16.04
CA ILE A 355 14.59 43.57 17.36
C ILE A 355 15.79 43.96 18.24
N PRO A 356 15.57 44.49 19.47
CA PRO A 356 16.66 44.87 20.36
C PRO A 356 17.50 43.67 20.75
N SER A 357 18.81 43.89 20.92
CA SER A 357 19.74 42.84 21.35
C SER A 357 19.47 42.42 22.81
N LYS A 358 20.00 41.27 23.23
CA LYS A 358 19.84 40.79 24.62
C LYS A 358 20.40 41.79 25.64
N GLU A 359 21.49 42.47 25.29
CA GLU A 359 22.18 43.47 26.11
C GLU A 359 21.35 44.75 26.24
N GLU A 360 20.70 45.19 25.15
CA GLU A 360 19.79 46.34 25.18
C GLU A 360 18.55 46.11 26.05
N LEU A 361 18.05 44.87 26.10
CA LEU A 361 16.92 44.49 26.95
C LEU A 361 17.28 44.53 28.45
N GLU A 362 18.51 44.14 28.79
CA GLU A 362 19.05 44.27 30.15
C GLU A 362 19.22 45.74 30.52
N ALA A 363 19.87 46.52 29.66
CA ALA A 363 20.16 47.93 29.92
C ALA A 363 18.90 48.78 30.11
N LYS A 364 17.83 48.48 29.36
CA LYS A 364 16.54 49.17 29.48
C LYS A 364 15.63 48.60 30.58
N GLY A 365 16.08 47.57 31.31
CA GLY A 365 15.36 47.01 32.47
C GLY A 365 14.15 46.12 32.14
N TYR A 366 13.92 45.77 30.87
CA TYR A 366 12.72 45.00 30.47
C TYR A 366 12.64 43.61 31.12
N LEU A 367 13.79 43.00 31.46
CA LEU A 367 13.83 41.69 32.10
C LEU A 367 13.27 41.68 33.52
N GLN A 368 13.13 42.84 34.18
CA GLN A 368 12.56 42.93 35.52
C GLN A 368 11.06 42.59 35.54
N HIS A 369 10.37 42.76 34.41
CA HIS A 369 8.94 42.48 34.28
C HIS A 369 8.65 41.00 33.95
N ILE A 370 9.69 40.19 33.71
CA ILE A 370 9.56 38.76 33.44
C ILE A 370 9.98 37.96 34.67
N ARG A 371 9.17 36.95 34.99
CA ARG A 371 9.46 36.02 36.09
C ARG A 371 10.81 35.33 35.86
N ALA A 372 11.66 35.35 36.89
CA ALA A 372 12.93 34.64 36.88
C ALA A 372 12.75 33.15 36.52
N ALA A 373 13.62 32.65 35.64
CA ALA A 373 13.56 31.26 35.19
C ALA A 373 13.98 30.32 36.32
N SER A 374 13.13 29.34 36.65
CA SER A 374 13.49 28.26 37.58
C SER A 374 14.47 27.28 36.93
N MET A 375 15.27 26.56 37.74
CA MET A 375 16.27 25.62 37.21
C MET A 375 15.68 24.56 36.28
N ALA A 376 14.46 24.08 36.56
CA ALA A 376 13.75 23.14 35.68
C ALA A 376 13.40 23.73 34.31
N ARG A 377 13.08 25.04 34.25
CA ARG A 377 12.77 25.73 32.99
C ARG A 377 14.03 26.08 32.19
N VAL A 378 15.12 26.41 32.89
CA VAL A 378 16.43 26.62 32.27
C VAL A 378 16.91 25.31 31.60
N ALA A 379 16.72 24.16 32.24
CA ALA A 379 17.02 22.85 31.63
C ALA A 379 16.17 22.55 30.37
N GLY A 380 14.96 23.13 30.28
CA GLY A 380 14.11 23.11 29.09
C GLY A 380 14.41 24.19 28.05
N GLY A 381 15.51 24.94 28.22
CA GLY A 381 15.94 26.00 27.28
C GLY A 381 15.24 27.35 27.45
N PHE A 382 14.40 27.52 28.49
CA PHE A 382 13.73 28.79 28.77
C PHE A 382 14.64 29.72 29.58
N THR A 383 14.94 30.88 29.01
CA THR A 383 15.59 32.00 29.70
C THR A 383 14.66 33.20 29.78
N THR A 384 14.89 34.11 30.73
CA THR A 384 14.13 35.36 30.86
C THR A 384 14.20 36.19 29.56
N HIS A 385 15.35 36.21 28.90
CA HIS A 385 15.53 36.81 27.58
C HIS A 385 14.66 36.18 26.50
N THR A 386 14.56 34.84 26.47
CA THR A 386 13.73 34.12 25.50
C THR A 386 12.26 34.52 25.65
N GLY A 387 11.78 34.66 26.88
CA GLY A 387 10.42 35.14 27.15
C GLY A 387 10.17 36.56 26.64
N CYS A 388 11.12 37.48 26.88
CA CYS A 388 11.00 38.88 26.48
C CYS A 388 11.06 39.03 24.96
N LEU A 389 12.01 38.34 24.31
CA LEU A 389 12.18 38.36 22.86
C LEU A 389 10.98 37.75 22.14
N ARG A 390 10.37 36.70 22.70
CA ARG A 390 9.14 36.12 22.14
C ARG A 390 7.98 37.10 22.19
N ALA A 391 7.76 37.77 23.32
CA ALA A 391 6.70 38.76 23.45
C ALA A 391 6.88 39.93 22.47
N LEU A 392 8.12 40.42 22.30
CA LEU A 392 8.45 41.47 21.34
C LEU A 392 8.28 41.02 19.88
N PHE A 393 8.61 39.76 19.60
CA PHE A 393 8.41 39.18 18.27
C PHE A 393 6.91 39.04 17.96
N ASP A 394 6.12 38.49 18.88
CA ASP A 394 4.68 38.31 18.72
C ASP A 394 3.99 39.70 18.54
N SER A 395 4.37 40.72 19.32
CA SER A 395 3.85 42.08 19.14
C SER A 395 4.17 42.69 17.78
N ARG A 396 5.29 42.29 17.16
CA ARG A 396 5.72 42.79 15.86
C ARG A 396 4.92 42.16 14.72
N VAL A 397 4.55 40.89 14.87
CA VAL A 397 3.70 40.18 13.90
C VAL A 397 2.27 40.74 13.94
N ASP A 398 1.77 41.07 15.14
CA ASP A 398 0.43 41.66 15.31
C ASP A 398 0.31 43.09 14.75
N LEU A 399 1.35 43.92 14.88
CA LEU A 399 1.36 45.32 14.39
C LEU A 399 1.37 45.46 12.86
N LEU A 400 1.60 44.37 12.12
CA LEU A 400 1.79 44.38 10.66
C LEU A 400 0.87 43.39 9.94
N SER A 401 -0.18 42.90 10.61
CA SER A 401 -1.31 42.22 9.99
C SER A 401 -2.20 43.24 9.25
N PHE A 402 -1.73 43.73 8.10
CA PHE A 402 -2.56 44.37 7.08
C PHE A 402 -2.42 43.63 5.76
#